data_AF-A0A7M3XVK9-F1
#
_entry.id   AF-A0A7M3XVK9-F1
#
_cell.length_a   1.000
_cell.length_b   1.000
_cell.length_c   1.000
_cell.angle_alpha   90.00
_cell.angle_beta   90.00
_cell.angle_gamma   90.00
#
_symmetry.space_group_name_H-M   'P 1'
#
loop_
_entity.id
_entity.type
_entity.pdbx_description
1 polymer ?
#
loop_
_entity_poly.entity_id
_entity_poly.type
_entity_poly.pdbx_seq_one_letter_code
_entity_poly.pdbx_strand_id
1 'polypeptide(L)' 'ASIEYDLERYGIDLHVLDEVLGASHPDRPGAMEALEAGYRASEHAGQVEAPGGTVPSAGDVLERLALVRSRVRYHG' A
#
# COMPACT_ATOMS: atom_id res chain seq x y z
N ALA A 1 -1.51 29.11 8.54
CA ALA A 1 -2.05 28.15 7.58
C ALA A 1 -2.04 26.78 8.25
N SER A 2 -3.19 26.16 8.44
CA SER A 2 -3.27 24.76 8.84
C SER A 2 -2.86 23.92 7.64
N ILE A 3 -1.75 23.18 7.74
CA ILE A 3 -1.38 22.18 6.74
C ILE A 3 -2.36 21.04 6.94
N GLU A 4 -3.40 21.01 6.13
CA GLU A 4 -4.28 19.87 5.99
C GLU A 4 -3.49 18.82 5.20
N TYR A 5 -2.98 17.80 5.89
CA TYR A 5 -2.43 16.65 5.21
C TYR A 5 -3.61 15.96 4.53
N ASP A 6 -3.67 16.05 3.20
CA ASP A 6 -4.54 15.18 2.41
C ASP A 6 -4.08 13.76 2.72
N LEU A 7 -4.79 13.09 3.64
CA LEU A 7 -4.52 11.71 3.99
C LEU A 7 -4.88 10.89 2.76
N GLU A 8 -3.87 10.54 1.98
CA GLU A 8 -4.05 9.63 0.85
C GLU A 8 -4.73 8.35 1.35
N ARG A 9 -5.66 7.84 0.54
CA ARG A 9 -6.36 6.62 0.89
C ARG A 9 -5.34 5.50 0.99
N TYR A 10 -5.39 4.76 2.08
CA TYR A 10 -4.47 3.65 2.34
C TYR A 10 -4.37 2.68 1.16
N GLY A 11 -3.17 2.17 0.91
CA GLY A 11 -2.87 1.29 -0.21
C GLY A 11 -2.47 2.00 -1.50
N ILE A 12 -2.61 3.33 -1.60
CA ILE A 12 -2.08 4.13 -2.74
C ILE A 12 -0.54 4.10 -2.74
N ASP A 13 0.11 4.33 -1.60
CA ASP A 13 1.58 4.26 -1.51
C ASP A 13 2.15 2.93 -2.01
N LEU A 14 1.52 1.82 -1.63
CA LEU A 14 1.95 0.48 -2.07
C LEU A 14 1.74 0.29 -3.58
N HIS A 15 0.71 0.89 -4.16
CA HIS A 15 0.49 0.87 -5.60
C HIS A 15 1.55 1.69 -6.35
N VAL A 16 1.92 2.86 -5.83
CA VAL A 16 3.02 3.66 -6.40
C VAL A 16 4.34 2.89 -6.36
N LEU A 17 4.61 2.18 -5.26
CA LEU A 17 5.80 1.32 -5.15
C LEU A 17 5.78 0.18 -6.19
N ASP A 18 4.61 -0.37 -6.48
CA ASP A 18 4.43 -1.37 -7.55
C ASP A 18 4.83 -0.82 -8.92
N GLU A 19 4.32 0.37 -9.27
CA GLU A 19 4.63 1.04 -10.53
C GLU A 19 6.12 1.37 -10.64
N VAL A 20 6.71 1.89 -9.55
CA VAL A 20 8.14 2.23 -9.50
C VAL A 20 8.99 0.97 -9.64
N LEU A 21 8.68 -0.11 -8.94
CA LEU A 21 9.44 -1.36 -9.02
C LEU A 21 9.31 -2.01 -10.40
N GLY A 22 8.10 -2.04 -10.95
CA GLY A 22 7.86 -2.53 -12.31
C GLY A 22 8.64 -1.74 -13.37
N ALA A 23 8.72 -0.41 -13.24
CA ALA A 23 9.44 0.43 -14.19
C ALA A 23 10.97 0.40 -14.00
N SER A 24 11.45 0.40 -12.76
CA SER A 24 12.89 0.52 -12.46
C SER A 24 13.63 -0.82 -12.40
N HIS A 25 12.94 -1.91 -12.03
CA HIS A 25 13.51 -3.24 -11.85
C HIS A 25 12.61 -4.35 -12.42
N PRO A 26 12.26 -4.29 -13.72
CA PRO A 26 11.38 -5.28 -14.35
C PRO A 26 11.98 -6.70 -14.35
N ASP A 27 13.29 -6.82 -14.13
CA ASP A 27 14.05 -8.08 -14.08
C ASP A 27 13.98 -8.78 -12.71
N ARG A 28 13.37 -8.16 -11.70
CA ARG A 28 13.24 -8.71 -10.34
C ARG A 28 11.81 -9.20 -10.07
N PRO A 29 11.45 -10.42 -10.51
CA PRO A 29 10.14 -10.99 -10.19
C PRO A 29 9.99 -11.17 -8.68
N GLY A 30 8.78 -11.01 -8.14
CA GLY A 30 8.51 -11.23 -6.72
C GLY A 30 8.80 -10.03 -5.82
N ALA A 31 9.26 -8.88 -6.36
CA ALA A 31 9.66 -7.73 -5.57
C ALA A 31 8.50 -7.14 -4.75
N MET A 32 7.31 -7.03 -5.36
CA MET A 32 6.11 -6.56 -4.66
C MET A 32 5.58 -7.58 -3.67
N GLU A 33 5.61 -8.87 -4.00
CA GLU A 33 5.21 -9.94 -3.09
C GLU A 33 6.09 -9.97 -1.83
N ALA A 34 7.40 -9.75 -1.99
CA ALA A 34 8.32 -9.64 -0.86
C ALA A 34 8.02 -8.40 0.00
N LEU A 35 7.67 -7.27 -0.64
CA LEU A 35 7.30 -6.04 0.05
C LEU A 35 5.99 -6.22 0.84
N GLU A 36 4.96 -6.81 0.25
CA GLU A 36 3.68 -7.09 0.90
C GLU A 36 3.84 -8.06 2.08
N ALA A 37 4.67 -9.09 1.92
CA ALA A 37 5.00 -10.01 3.00
C ALA A 37 5.69 -9.29 4.16
N GLY A 38 6.68 -8.43 3.87
CA GLY A 38 7.37 -7.63 4.88
C GLY A 38 6.45 -6.61 5.55
N TYR A 39 5.58 -5.96 4.79
CA TYR A 39 4.59 -5.00 5.29
C TYR A 39 3.64 -5.66 6.28
N ARG A 40 3.06 -6.81 5.91
CA ARG A 40 2.19 -7.59 6.80
C ARG A 40 2.95 -8.11 8.02
N ALA A 41 4.17 -8.59 7.83
CA ALA A 41 4.98 -9.07 8.95
C ALA A 41 5.35 -7.95 9.93
N SER A 42 5.47 -6.70 9.47
CA SER A 42 5.78 -5.53 10.31
C SER A 42 4.58 -5.02 11.12
N GLU A 43 3.39 -5.58 10.91
CA GLU A 43 2.22 -5.26 11.72
C GLU A 43 2.41 -5.82 13.13
N HIS A 44 2.70 -4.91 14.06
CA HIS A 44 2.99 -5.25 15.46
C HIS A 44 2.10 -4.48 16.44
N ALA A 45 1.45 -3.43 15.97
CA ALA A 45 0.49 -2.68 16.75
C ALA A 45 -0.87 -3.38 16.68
N GLY A 46 -1.55 -3.52 17.83
CA GLY A 46 -2.98 -3.79 17.84
C GLY A 46 -3.76 -2.61 17.26
N GLN A 47 -5.08 -2.60 17.42
CA GLN A 47 -5.91 -1.50 16.94
C GLN A 47 -5.44 -0.15 17.52
N VAL A 48 -5.05 0.78 16.63
CA VAL A 48 -4.60 2.13 16.99
C VAL A 48 -5.66 3.13 16.57
N GLU A 49 -6.04 4.02 17.49
CA GLU A 49 -6.87 5.18 17.18
C GLU A 49 -5.98 6.39 16.88
N ALA A 50 -6.26 7.07 15.77
CA ALA A 50 -5.55 8.26 15.33
C ALA A 50 -6.54 9.40 15.04
N PRO A 51 -6.09 10.67 14.96
CA PRO A 51 -6.92 11.76 14.46
C PRO A 51 -7.32 11.47 13.00
N GLY A 52 -8.52 10.94 12.80
CA GLY A 52 -8.99 10.38 11.52
C GLY A 52 -9.73 9.06 11.66
N GLY A 53 -9.71 8.45 12.85
CA GLY A 53 -10.40 7.20 13.19
C GLY A 53 -9.41 6.06 13.43
N THR A 54 -9.94 4.84 13.35
CA THR A 54 -9.15 3.62 13.52
C THR A 54 -8.19 3.46 12.35
N VAL A 55 -6.90 3.29 12.67
CA VAL A 55 -5.87 2.97 11.67
C VAL A 55 -6.19 1.58 11.09
N PRO A 56 -6.26 1.43 9.75
CA PRO A 56 -6.53 0.13 9.13
C PRO A 56 -5.44 -0.88 9.43
N SER A 57 -5.80 -2.15 9.50
CA SER A 57 -4.82 -3.22 9.59
C SER A 57 -4.03 -3.34 8.29
N ALA A 58 -2.84 -3.93 8.36
CA ALA A 58 -2.06 -4.26 7.17
C ALA A 58 -2.87 -5.13 6.20
N GLY A 59 -3.74 -6.01 6.73
CA GLY A 59 -4.70 -6.78 5.94
C GLY A 59 -5.64 -5.89 5.12
N ASP A 60 -6.26 -4.89 5.74
CA ASP A 60 -7.19 -3.95 5.08
C ASP A 60 -6.47 -3.13 4.00
N VAL A 61 -5.24 -2.70 4.28
CA VAL A 61 -4.40 -1.97 3.32
C VAL A 61 -4.07 -2.83 2.10
N LEU A 62 -3.70 -4.09 2.30
CA LEU A 62 -3.38 -5.03 1.21
C LEU A 62 -4.63 -5.42 0.40
N GLU A 63 -5.79 -5.59 1.04
CA GLU A 63 -7.06 -5.79 0.33
C GLU A 63 -7.38 -4.57 -0.55
N ARG A 64 -7.19 -3.37 -0.01
CA ARG A 64 -7.41 -2.13 -0.77
C ARG A 64 -6.44 -2.02 -1.96
N LEU A 65 -5.17 -2.40 -1.79
CA LEU A 65 -4.18 -2.49 -2.87
C LEU A 65 -4.65 -3.43 -3.97
N ALA A 66 -5.13 -4.63 -3.63
CA ALA A 66 -5.67 -5.57 -4.62
C ALA A 66 -6.86 -4.98 -5.40
N LEU A 67 -7.72 -4.21 -4.74
CA LEU A 67 -8.81 -3.47 -5.39
C LEU A 67 -8.30 -2.33 -6.30
N VAL A 68 -7.20 -1.66 -5.97
CA VAL A 68 -6.57 -0.65 -6.84
C VAL A 68 -6.01 -1.33 -8.09
N ARG A 69 -5.22 -2.39 -7.93
CA ARG A 69 -4.63 -3.17 -9.03
C ARG A 69 -5.68 -3.73 -10.00
N SER A 70 -6.84 -4.17 -9.51
CA SER A 70 -7.90 -4.69 -10.38
C SER A 70 -8.59 -3.63 -11.23
N ARG A 71 -8.51 -2.35 -10.82
CA ARG A 71 -9.09 -1.21 -11.57
C ARG A 71 -8.11 -0.63 -12.57
N VAL A 72 -6.82 -0.64 -12.24
CA VAL A 72 -5.76 -0.20 -13.14
C VAL A 72 -5.44 -1.34 -14.09
N ARG A 73 -5.83 -1.22 -15.35
CA ARG A 73 -5.40 -2.18 -16.36
C ARG A 73 -3.92 -1.96 -16.61
N TYR A 74 -3.10 -2.91 -16.16
CA TYR A 74 -1.73 -3.03 -16.64
C TYR A 74 -1.78 -3.12 -18.16
N HIS A 75 -1.29 -2.09 -18.84
CA HIS A 75 -0.94 -2.21 -20.24
C HIS A 75 0.37 -2.99 -20.22
N GLY A 76 0.26 -4.31 -20.31
CA GLY A 76 1.41 -5.17 -20.59
C GLY A 76 2.00 -4.86 -21.96
#